data_AF-A0A436VRZ1-F1
#
_entry.id   AF-A0A436VRZ1-F1
#
_cell.length_a   1.000
_cell.length_b   1.000
_cell.length_c   1.000
_cell.angle_alpha   90.00
_cell.angle_beta   90.00
_cell.angle_gamma   90.00
#
_symmetry.space_group_name_H-M   'P 1'
#
loop_
_entity.id
_entity.type
_entity.pdbx_description
1 polymer ?
#
loop_
_entity_poly.entity_id
_entity_poly.type
_entity_poly.pdbx_seq_one_letter_code
_entity_poly.pdbx_strand_id
1 'polypeptide(L)'
;KKLERGLEFTPEGWRELSAFHASVLANARLAFNVLVSRDPEAARQLVLEKDRLRDREKETSASHFVRLRDGTAKSVETSSIHLDTIRDLKQINSLLASMAYPVLEERGLLGGSRLKAS
;
A
#
# COMPACT_ATOMS: atom_id res chain seq x y z
N LYS A 1 6.09 -19.24 -16.06
CA LYS A 1 5.23 -18.54 -17.04
C LYS A 1 5.51 -17.04 -17.26
N LYS A 2 5.69 -16.17 -16.24
CA LYS A 2 5.88 -14.71 -16.45
C LYS A 2 7.35 -14.23 -16.45
N LEU A 3 8.22 -14.78 -15.59
CA LEU A 3 9.68 -14.55 -15.62
C LEU A 3 10.31 -15.04 -16.95
N GLU A 4 9.71 -16.09 -17.53
CA GLU A 4 10.09 -16.70 -18.82
C GLU A 4 9.96 -15.76 -20.03
N ARG A 5 9.25 -14.62 -19.91
CA ARG A 5 9.07 -13.66 -21.02
C ARG A 5 10.05 -12.48 -21.01
N GLY A 6 10.97 -12.42 -20.02
CA GLY A 6 12.00 -11.36 -19.95
C GLY A 6 11.44 -9.94 -19.87
N LEU A 7 10.21 -9.77 -19.38
CA LEU A 7 9.54 -8.47 -19.32
C LEU A 7 10.21 -7.59 -18.25
N GLU A 8 10.79 -6.47 -18.67
CA GLU A 8 11.39 -5.48 -17.79
C GLU A 8 10.47 -4.28 -17.60
N PHE A 9 10.28 -3.88 -16.34
CA PHE A 9 9.62 -2.61 -16.04
C PHE A 9 10.45 -1.43 -16.58
N THR A 10 9.79 -0.32 -16.86
CA THR A 10 10.50 0.95 -17.03
C THR A 10 11.22 1.33 -15.73
N PRO A 11 12.33 2.10 -15.78
CA PRO A 11 12.99 2.60 -14.58
C PRO A 11 12.03 3.33 -13.63
N GLU A 12 11.10 4.11 -14.18
CA GLU A 12 10.04 4.81 -13.46
C GLU A 12 9.12 3.82 -12.75
N GLY A 13 8.60 2.82 -13.49
CA GLY A 13 7.71 1.80 -12.94
C GLY A 13 8.36 0.96 -11.85
N TRP A 14 9.66 0.66 -11.99
CA TRP A 14 10.41 -0.05 -10.96
C TRP A 14 10.61 0.79 -9.69
N ARG A 15 10.91 2.09 -9.83
CA ARG A 15 11.01 3.02 -8.68
C ARG A 15 9.68 3.13 -7.94
N GLU A 16 8.56 3.23 -8.67
CA GLU A 16 7.22 3.27 -8.08
C GLU A 16 6.91 2.00 -7.26
N LEU A 17 7.13 0.82 -7.85
CA LEU A 17 6.92 -0.46 -7.18
C LEU A 17 7.80 -0.60 -5.93
N SER A 18 9.08 -0.26 -6.05
CA SER A 18 10.05 -0.33 -4.94
C SER A 18 9.67 0.62 -3.80
N ALA A 19 9.24 1.84 -4.12
CA ALA A 19 8.81 2.80 -3.12
C ALA A 19 7.51 2.37 -2.43
N PHE A 20 6.55 1.84 -3.19
CA PHE A 20 5.30 1.31 -2.63
C PHE A 20 5.56 0.12 -1.70
N HIS A 21 6.41 -0.81 -2.12
CA HIS A 21 6.84 -1.95 -1.31
C HIS A 21 7.55 -1.51 -0.02
N ALA A 22 8.44 -0.51 -0.08
CA ALA A 22 9.11 0.04 1.09
C ALA A 22 8.13 0.63 2.11
N SER A 23 7.10 1.34 1.65
CA SER A 23 6.02 1.84 2.52
C SER A 23 5.23 0.70 3.18
N VAL A 24 4.89 -0.37 2.44
CA VAL A 24 4.23 -1.54 3.02
C VAL A 24 5.10 -2.23 4.08
N LEU A 25 6.41 -2.34 3.85
CA LEU A 25 7.36 -2.89 4.81
C LEU A 25 7.46 -2.06 6.10
N ALA A 26 7.47 -0.73 5.98
CA ALA A 26 7.44 0.17 7.13
C ALA A 26 6.14 -0.02 7.93
N ASN A 27 5.00 -0.11 7.25
CA ASN A 27 3.70 -0.36 7.88
C ASN A 27 3.61 -1.75 8.51
N ALA A 28 4.25 -2.77 7.93
CA ALA A 28 4.34 -4.10 8.51
C ALA A 28 5.08 -4.08 9.86
N ARG A 29 6.21 -3.37 9.94
CA ARG A 29 6.94 -3.18 11.20
C ARG A 29 6.07 -2.48 12.24
N LEU A 30 5.36 -1.43 11.84
CA LEU A 30 4.43 -0.73 12.74
C LEU A 30 3.29 -1.64 13.21
N ALA A 31 2.70 -2.45 12.31
CA ALA A 31 1.65 -3.40 12.66
C ALA A 31 2.11 -4.45 13.68
N PHE A 32 3.32 -5.00 13.52
CA PHE A 32 3.88 -5.93 14.49
C PHE A 32 4.17 -5.27 15.83
N ASN A 33 4.65 -4.01 15.83
CA ASN A 33 4.81 -3.26 17.07
C ASN A 33 3.47 -3.06 17.79
N VAL A 34 2.40 -2.72 17.06
CA VAL A 34 1.04 -2.60 17.61
C VAL A 34 0.57 -3.92 18.21
N LEU A 35 0.81 -5.05 17.53
CA LEU A 35 0.42 -6.38 18.01
C LEU A 35 1.05 -6.71 19.36
N VAL A 36 2.35 -6.41 19.52
CA VAL A 36 3.11 -6.77 20.74
C VAL A 36 2.87 -5.77 21.86
N SER A 37 2.93 -4.47 21.56
CA SER A 37 2.85 -3.40 22.58
C SER A 37 1.43 -3.02 22.97
N ARG A 38 0.45 -3.25 22.08
CA ARG A 38 -0.92 -2.72 22.17
C ARG A 38 -0.96 -1.20 22.40
N ASP A 39 0.02 -0.46 21.87
CA ASP A 39 0.08 0.99 21.95
C ASP A 39 -1.00 1.64 21.03
N PRO A 40 -1.95 2.42 21.60
CA PRO A 40 -2.99 3.08 20.81
C PRO A 40 -2.46 4.15 19.86
N GLU A 41 -1.34 4.81 20.17
CA GLU A 41 -0.77 5.82 19.27
C GLU A 41 -0.16 5.15 18.03
N ALA A 42 0.61 4.08 18.21
CA ALA A 42 1.08 3.26 17.10
C ALA A 42 -0.09 2.68 16.28
N ALA A 43 -1.19 2.27 16.93
CA ALA A 43 -2.37 1.75 16.24
C ALA A 43 -3.06 2.83 15.39
N ARG A 44 -3.19 4.04 15.93
CA ARG A 44 -3.71 5.20 15.20
C ARG A 44 -2.81 5.56 14.02
N GLN A 45 -1.51 5.58 14.23
CA GLN A 45 -0.53 5.84 13.16
C GLN A 45 -0.66 4.81 12.03
N LEU A 46 -0.85 3.53 12.34
CA LEU A 46 -1.01 2.49 11.33
C LEU A 46 -2.24 2.71 10.45
N VAL A 47 -3.35 3.17 11.02
CA VAL A 47 -4.56 3.51 10.25
C VAL A 47 -4.33 4.73 9.37
N LEU A 48 -3.63 5.75 9.86
CA LEU A 48 -3.26 6.92 9.05
C LEU A 48 -2.34 6.55 7.89
N GLU A 49 -1.35 5.69 8.12
CA GLU A 49 -0.45 5.22 7.07
C GLU A 49 -1.18 4.36 6.02
N LYS A 50 -2.20 3.60 6.42
CA LYS A 50 -3.09 2.91 5.47
C LYS A 50 -3.80 3.89 4.55
N ASP A 51 -4.33 4.98 5.08
CA ASP A 51 -5.00 6.00 4.27
C ASP A 51 -4.01 6.72 3.34
N ARG A 52 -2.81 7.07 3.85
CA ARG A 52 -1.72 7.64 3.03
C ARG A 52 -1.31 6.72 1.87
N LEU A 53 -1.16 5.43 2.14
CA LEU A 53 -0.82 4.45 1.10
C LEU A 53 -1.93 4.34 0.04
N ARG A 54 -3.21 4.45 0.45
CA ARG A 54 -4.35 4.45 -0.49
C ARG A 54 -4.29 5.65 -1.44
N ASP A 55 -3.90 6.82 -0.96
CA ASP A 55 -3.81 8.00 -1.81
C ASP A 55 -2.58 7.94 -2.74
N ARG A 56 -1.45 7.44 -2.23
CA ARG A 56 -0.25 7.16 -3.05
C ARG A 56 -0.50 6.14 -4.16
N GLU A 57 -1.36 5.15 -3.91
CA GLU A 57 -1.77 4.19 -4.94
C GLU A 57 -2.52 4.88 -6.08
N LYS A 58 -3.46 5.79 -5.77
CA LYS A 58 -4.19 6.55 -6.79
C LYS A 58 -3.25 7.39 -7.65
N GLU A 59 -2.27 8.05 -7.04
CA GLU A 59 -1.26 8.86 -7.72
C GLU A 59 -0.38 8.02 -8.65
N THR A 60 0.06 6.85 -8.17
CA THR A 60 0.88 5.90 -8.93
C THR A 60 0.09 5.35 -10.12
N SER A 61 -1.17 4.94 -9.88
CA SER A 61 -2.08 4.48 -10.93
C SER A 61 -2.33 5.55 -11.99
N ALA A 62 -2.58 6.80 -11.58
CA ALA A 62 -2.76 7.93 -12.52
C ALA A 62 -1.50 8.18 -13.36
N SER A 63 -0.32 8.18 -12.74
CA SER A 63 0.96 8.35 -13.44
C SER A 63 1.22 7.20 -14.43
N HIS A 64 0.86 5.97 -14.06
CA HIS A 64 0.91 4.81 -14.95
C HIS A 64 0.00 4.97 -16.16
N PHE A 65 -1.25 5.44 -15.97
CA PHE A 65 -2.18 5.67 -17.08
C PHE A 65 -1.69 6.74 -18.08
N VAL A 66 -1.04 7.81 -17.59
CA VAL A 66 -0.43 8.81 -18.48
C VAL A 66 0.64 8.15 -19.37
N ARG A 67 1.52 7.33 -18.80
CA ARG A 67 2.56 6.62 -19.57
C ARG A 67 2.02 5.60 -20.56
N LEU A 68 0.88 4.96 -20.25
CA LEU A 68 0.18 4.09 -21.18
C LEU A 68 -0.37 4.86 -22.36
N ARG A 69 -0.99 6.02 -22.11
CA ARG A 69 -1.49 6.91 -23.16
C ARG A 69 -0.37 7.41 -24.07
N ASP A 70 0.80 7.68 -23.50
CA ASP A 70 1.97 8.17 -24.23
C ASP A 70 2.74 7.05 -24.98
N GLY A 71 2.24 5.80 -24.95
CA GLY A 71 2.61 4.76 -25.92
C GLY A 71 3.95 4.07 -25.70
N THR A 72 4.53 4.11 -24.50
CA THR A 72 5.79 3.39 -24.24
C THR A 72 5.55 1.87 -24.29
N ALA A 73 6.12 1.18 -25.29
CA ALA A 73 5.92 -0.26 -25.52
C ALA A 73 6.13 -1.11 -24.24
N LYS A 74 7.17 -0.80 -23.46
CA LYS A 74 7.45 -1.43 -22.17
C LYS A 74 6.32 -1.24 -21.15
N SER A 75 5.65 -0.08 -21.11
CA SER A 75 4.53 0.14 -20.20
C SER A 75 3.32 -0.69 -20.58
N VAL A 76 3.03 -0.85 -21.88
CA VAL A 76 1.91 -1.69 -22.35
C VAL A 76 2.16 -3.16 -22.01
N GLU A 77 3.37 -3.66 -22.27
CA GLU A 77 3.72 -5.07 -22.01
C GLU A 77 3.73 -5.43 -20.52
N THR A 78 4.11 -4.48 -19.65
CA THR A 78 4.20 -4.68 -18.20
C THR A 78 3.01 -4.12 -17.41
N SER A 79 2.03 -3.52 -18.07
CA SER A 79 0.94 -2.78 -17.40
C SER A 79 0.15 -3.64 -16.42
N SER A 80 -0.33 -4.80 -16.87
CA SER A 80 -1.11 -5.70 -16.03
C SER A 80 -0.32 -6.11 -14.79
N ILE A 81 0.94 -6.53 -14.94
CA ILE A 81 1.74 -6.97 -13.79
C ILE A 81 2.09 -5.81 -12.84
N HIS A 82 2.30 -4.59 -13.36
CA HIS A 82 2.53 -3.41 -12.53
C HIS A 82 1.31 -3.09 -11.65
N LEU A 83 0.13 -2.97 -12.26
CA LEU A 83 -1.11 -2.64 -11.56
C LEU A 83 -1.53 -3.76 -10.59
N ASP A 84 -1.36 -5.02 -10.98
CA ASP A 84 -1.63 -6.17 -10.11
C ASP A 84 -0.71 -6.16 -8.88
N THR A 85 0.59 -5.87 -9.06
CA THR A 85 1.54 -5.80 -7.94
C THR A 85 1.19 -4.68 -6.95
N ILE A 86 0.81 -3.49 -7.44
CA ILE A 86 0.37 -2.39 -6.58
C ILE A 86 -0.91 -2.76 -5.81
N ARG A 87 -1.88 -3.41 -6.48
CA ARG A 87 -3.11 -3.89 -5.85
C ARG A 87 -2.82 -4.89 -4.74
N ASP A 88 -1.95 -5.86 -4.99
CA ASP A 88 -1.58 -6.90 -4.02
C ASP A 88 -0.88 -6.29 -2.80
N LEU A 89 0.05 -5.35 -3.02
CA LEU A 89 0.71 -4.62 -1.93
C LEU A 89 -0.27 -3.80 -1.09
N LYS A 90 -1.26 -3.15 -1.72
CA LYS A 90 -2.33 -2.43 -1.01
C LYS A 90 -3.21 -3.36 -0.18
N GLN A 91 -3.50 -4.56 -0.69
CA GLN A 91 -4.25 -5.58 0.03
C GLN A 91 -3.47 -6.07 1.25
N ILE A 92 -2.18 -6.38 1.09
CA ILE A 92 -1.28 -6.74 2.20
C ILE A 92 -1.29 -5.65 3.28
N ASN A 93 -1.15 -4.39 2.89
CA ASN A 93 -1.18 -3.28 3.84
C ASN A 93 -2.52 -3.15 4.57
N SER A 94 -3.64 -3.42 3.89
CA SER A 94 -4.97 -3.40 4.51
C SER A 94 -5.14 -4.50 5.55
N LEU A 95 -4.57 -5.68 5.30
CA LEU A 95 -4.55 -6.79 6.25
C LEU A 95 -3.68 -6.45 7.47
N LEU A 96 -2.48 -5.90 7.26
CA LEU A 96 -1.61 -5.43 8.34
C LEU A 96 -2.29 -4.36 9.21
N ALA A 97 -2.92 -3.37 8.58
CA ALA A 97 -3.62 -2.31 9.29
C ALA A 97 -4.85 -2.79 10.07
N SER A 98 -5.42 -3.96 9.73
CA SER A 98 -6.54 -4.53 10.47
C SER A 98 -6.17 -4.88 11.92
N MET A 99 -4.88 -5.09 12.19
CA MET A 99 -4.34 -5.39 13.53
C MET A 99 -4.46 -4.19 14.50
N ALA A 100 -4.61 -2.97 13.99
CA ALA A 100 -4.84 -1.79 14.82
C ALA A 100 -6.27 -1.69 15.36
N TYR A 101 -7.26 -2.26 14.66
CA TYR A 101 -8.66 -2.04 15.02
C TYR A 101 -9.04 -2.56 16.41
N PRO A 102 -8.65 -3.77 16.84
CA PRO A 102 -8.95 -4.24 18.20
C PRO A 102 -8.37 -3.35 19.29
N VAL A 103 -7.13 -2.85 19.12
CA VAL A 103 -6.46 -1.95 20.08
C VAL A 103 -7.21 -0.62 20.18
N LEU A 104 -7.67 -0.07 19.06
CA LEU A 104 -8.42 1.19 19.04
C LEU A 104 -9.85 1.02 19.57
N GLU A 105 -10.49 -0.12 19.33
CA GLU A 105 -11.82 -0.46 19.84
C GLU A 105 -11.84 -0.54 21.37
N GLU A 106 -10.87 -1.26 21.96
CA GLU A 106 -10.71 -1.37 23.42
C GLU A 106 -10.55 -0.01 24.12
N ARG A 107 -10.01 0.97 23.41
CA ARG A 107 -9.80 2.34 23.92
C ARG A 107 -10.96 3.29 23.59
N GLY A 108 -12.01 2.81 22.91
CA GLY A 108 -13.16 3.61 22.50
C GLY A 108 -12.87 4.63 21.39
N LEU A 109 -11.72 4.50 20.71
CA LEU A 109 -11.23 5.45 19.69
C LEU A 109 -11.81 5.20 18.29
N LEU A 110 -12.68 4.20 18.14
CA LEU A 110 -13.35 3.86 16.89
C LEU A 110 -14.83 4.26 16.86
N GLY A 111 -15.25 4.83 15.73
CA GLY A 111 -16.65 4.98 15.33
C GLY A 111 -16.95 3.96 14.23
N GLY A 112 -16.87 2.66 14.55
CA GLY A 112 -16.89 1.58 13.56
C GLY A 112 -15.51 1.30 12.96
N SER A 113 -15.37 1.26 11.63
CA SER A 113 -14.07 1.01 10.96
C SER A 113 -13.20 2.25 10.78
N ARG A 114 -13.65 3.42 11.25
CA ARG A 114 -12.98 4.72 11.12
C ARG A 114 -12.60 5.28 12.49
N LEU A 115 -11.48 6.00 12.52
CA LEU A 115 -11.04 6.76 13.69
C LEU A 115 -12.10 7.81 14.04
N LYS A 116 -12.42 7.95 15.34
CA LYS A 116 -13.20 9.10 15.81
C LYS A 116 -12.38 10.37 15.62
N ALA A 117 -13.05 11.45 15.23
CA ALA A 117 -12.46 12.78 15.31
C ALA A 117 -12.18 13.07 16.80
N SER A 118 -10.95 13.50 17.10
CA SER A 118 -10.57 14.01 18.43
C SER A 118 -11.31 15.29 18.75
#